data_AF-A0A1G1FZ52-F1
#
_entry.id   AF-A0A1G1FZ52-F1
#
_cell.length_a   1.000
_cell.length_b   1.000
_cell.length_c   1.000
_cell.angle_alpha   90.00
_cell.angle_beta   90.00
_cell.angle_gamma   90.00
#
_symmetry.space_group_name_H-M   'P 1'
#
loop_
_entity.id
_entity.type
_entity.pdbx_description
1 polymer ?
#
loop_
_entity_poly.entity_id
_entity_poly.type
_entity_poly.pdbx_seq_one_letter_code
_entity_poly.pdbx_strand_id
1 'polypeptide(L)'
;MKKADTLELRKFVAPEIVFGEGALKKAANYALNFGTKKVLLVTDPEVAKAGWSKKIENDLNKLSIPYIVFKDITSNPKDHEVMSGAEVYRNEGCDVIIAVGGGSPMDCAKGIGVVSTNNKHILEFEGVNKVSIPGPPLICIPTTAGKFFNARGQESTLQNLKRR
;
A
#
# COMPACT_ATOMS: atom_id res chain seq x y z
N MET A 1 -3.90 44.41 -14.06
CA MET A 1 -3.12 43.23 -14.51
C MET A 1 -3.34 42.10 -13.50
N LYS A 2 -3.96 40.98 -13.92
CA LYS A 2 -4.10 39.79 -13.06
C LYS A 2 -2.73 39.10 -13.00
N LYS A 3 -2.19 38.87 -11.79
CA LYS A 3 -1.00 38.04 -11.58
C LYS A 3 -1.23 36.70 -12.27
N ALA A 4 -0.34 36.33 -13.18
CA ALA A 4 -0.33 34.98 -13.73
C ALA A 4 -0.11 34.02 -12.55
N ASP A 5 -1.08 33.14 -12.34
CA ASP A 5 -1.07 32.10 -11.33
C ASP A 5 0.10 31.16 -11.68
N THR A 6 1.26 31.45 -11.10
CA THR A 6 2.51 30.77 -11.43
C THR A 6 2.44 29.45 -10.68
N LEU A 7 2.07 28.38 -11.38
CA LEU A 7 2.02 27.03 -10.80
C LEU A 7 3.36 26.76 -10.10
N GLU A 8 3.32 26.56 -8.78
CA GLU A 8 4.50 26.22 -8.01
C GLU A 8 5.16 24.96 -8.60
N LEU A 9 6.49 24.96 -8.66
CA LEU A 9 7.28 23.82 -9.10
C LEU A 9 6.98 22.60 -8.22
N ARG A 10 6.44 21.53 -8.81
CA ARG A 10 6.20 20.26 -8.13
C ARG A 10 7.09 19.18 -8.71
N LYS A 11 7.81 18.46 -7.83
CA LYS A 11 8.61 17.30 -8.21
C LYS A 11 7.73 16.05 -8.18
N PHE A 12 7.66 15.36 -9.31
CA PHE A 12 7.03 14.04 -9.40
C PHE A 12 8.13 12.98 -9.55
N VAL A 13 8.20 12.04 -8.61
CA VAL A 13 9.13 10.90 -8.66
C VAL A 13 8.31 9.66 -8.94
N ALA A 14 8.57 9.00 -10.06
CA ALA A 14 7.97 7.71 -10.35
C ALA A 14 8.63 6.63 -9.48
N PRO A 15 7.85 5.71 -8.87
CA PRO A 15 8.41 4.54 -8.20
C PRO A 15 9.07 3.60 -9.21
N GLU A 16 9.86 2.66 -8.72
CA GLU A 16 10.36 1.55 -9.53
C GLU A 16 9.17 0.71 -10.03
N ILE A 17 9.13 0.46 -11.34
CA ILE A 17 8.07 -0.31 -11.99
C ILE A 17 8.69 -1.52 -12.68
N VAL A 18 8.26 -2.71 -12.27
CA VAL A 18 8.70 -3.99 -12.83
C VAL A 18 7.53 -4.62 -13.57
N PHE A 19 7.73 -4.96 -14.84
CA PHE A 19 6.72 -5.55 -15.70
C PHE A 19 7.30 -6.71 -16.51
N GLY A 20 6.40 -7.54 -17.07
CA GLY A 20 6.76 -8.74 -17.82
C GLY A 20 6.33 -10.02 -17.14
N GLU A 21 6.41 -11.12 -17.89
CA GLU A 21 6.06 -12.44 -17.37
C GLU A 21 6.96 -12.81 -16.19
N GLY A 22 6.37 -13.30 -15.10
CA GLY A 22 7.10 -13.70 -13.90
C GLY A 22 7.56 -12.54 -13.00
N ALA A 23 7.21 -11.28 -13.28
CA ALA A 23 7.52 -10.14 -12.43
C ALA A 23 7.09 -10.33 -10.96
N LEU A 24 5.99 -11.07 -10.73
CA LEU A 24 5.49 -11.45 -9.41
C LEU A 24 6.58 -12.10 -8.52
N LYS A 25 7.45 -12.94 -9.09
CA LYS A 25 8.51 -13.66 -8.38
C LYS A 25 9.58 -12.72 -7.81
N LYS A 26 9.66 -11.48 -8.32
CA LYS A 26 10.60 -10.48 -7.82
C LYS A 26 10.11 -9.83 -6.52
N ALA A 27 8.81 -9.82 -6.24
CA ALA A 27 8.25 -9.11 -5.08
C ALA A 27 8.87 -9.56 -3.74
N ALA A 28 9.00 -10.87 -3.52
CA ALA A 28 9.61 -11.40 -2.30
C ALA A 28 11.12 -11.07 -2.22
N ASN A 29 11.83 -11.04 -3.35
CA ASN A 29 13.23 -10.61 -3.41
C ASN A 29 13.38 -9.11 -3.09
N TYR A 30 12.46 -8.25 -3.57
CA TYR A 30 12.45 -6.85 -3.18
C TYR A 30 12.22 -6.67 -1.68
N ALA A 31 11.30 -7.45 -1.09
CA ALA A 31 11.11 -7.45 0.37
C ALA A 31 12.42 -7.82 1.09
N LEU A 32 13.14 -8.85 0.63
CA LEU A 32 14.45 -9.22 1.18
C LEU A 32 15.45 -8.06 1.08
N ASN A 33 15.51 -7.38 -0.07
CA ASN A 33 16.44 -6.26 -0.31
C ASN A 33 16.18 -5.05 0.61
N PHE A 34 14.95 -4.89 1.11
CA PHE A 34 14.63 -3.88 2.12
C PHE A 34 15.12 -4.23 3.54
N GLY A 35 15.73 -5.41 3.74
CA GLY A 35 16.15 -5.86 5.07
C GLY A 35 14.97 -6.24 5.98
N THR A 36 13.85 -6.63 5.37
CA THR A 36 12.57 -6.92 6.03
C THR A 36 12.72 -7.99 7.11
N LYS A 37 12.16 -7.71 8.30
CA LYS A 37 11.96 -8.67 9.39
C LYS A 37 10.61 -9.36 9.28
N LYS A 38 9.56 -8.62 8.90
CA LYS A 38 8.21 -9.19 8.76
C LYS A 38 7.32 -8.38 7.82
N VAL A 39 6.68 -9.09 6.91
CA VAL A 39 5.78 -8.50 5.91
C VAL A 39 4.34 -8.45 6.42
N LEU A 40 3.67 -7.32 6.21
CA LEU A 40 2.22 -7.27 6.17
C LEU A 40 1.74 -7.49 4.72
N LEU A 41 1.10 -8.62 4.46
CA LEU A 41 0.51 -8.95 3.17
C LEU A 41 -0.95 -8.50 3.14
N VAL A 42 -1.23 -7.43 2.41
CA VAL A 42 -2.55 -6.81 2.27
C VAL A 42 -3.21 -7.31 1.00
N THR A 43 -4.40 -7.91 1.10
CA THR A 43 -5.17 -8.43 -0.05
C THR A 43 -6.65 -8.25 0.20
N ASP A 44 -7.49 -8.35 -0.83
CA ASP A 44 -8.93 -8.50 -0.64
C ASP A 44 -9.34 -10.00 -0.63
N PRO A 45 -10.55 -10.34 -0.13
CA PRO A 45 -11.03 -11.72 -0.07
C PRO A 45 -11.16 -12.39 -1.44
N GLU A 46 -11.42 -11.64 -2.51
CA GLU A 46 -11.61 -12.19 -3.86
C GLU A 46 -10.27 -12.63 -4.46
N VAL A 47 -9.25 -11.80 -4.33
CA VAL A 47 -7.87 -12.05 -4.75
C VAL A 47 -7.25 -13.18 -3.93
N ALA A 48 -7.56 -13.24 -2.63
CA ALA A 48 -7.16 -14.35 -1.77
C ALA A 48 -7.81 -15.68 -2.22
N LYS A 49 -9.12 -15.67 -2.52
CA LYS A 49 -9.85 -16.85 -3.05
C LYS A 49 -9.31 -17.31 -4.40
N ALA A 50 -8.92 -16.37 -5.26
CA ALA A 50 -8.30 -16.68 -6.55
C ALA A 50 -6.85 -17.21 -6.43
N GLY A 51 -6.27 -17.25 -5.24
CA GLY A 51 -4.95 -17.83 -4.97
C GLY A 51 -3.77 -16.95 -5.38
N TRP A 52 -3.99 -15.68 -5.71
CA TRP A 52 -2.91 -14.75 -6.06
C TRP A 52 -2.06 -14.38 -4.84
N SER A 53 -2.70 -14.14 -3.70
CA SER A 53 -1.98 -13.93 -2.43
C SER A 53 -1.11 -15.16 -2.09
N LYS A 54 -1.63 -16.37 -2.35
CA LYS A 54 -0.93 -17.62 -2.05
C LYS A 54 0.38 -17.78 -2.82
N LYS A 55 0.46 -17.27 -4.05
CA LYS A 55 1.71 -17.26 -4.82
C LYS A 55 2.79 -16.45 -4.10
N ILE A 56 2.43 -15.29 -3.56
CA ILE A 56 3.34 -14.45 -2.76
C ILE A 56 3.69 -15.11 -1.43
N GLU A 57 2.71 -15.65 -0.71
CA GLU A 57 2.94 -16.41 0.51
C GLU A 57 3.95 -17.55 0.30
N ASN A 58 3.81 -18.31 -0.80
CA ASN A 58 4.73 -19.39 -1.12
C ASN A 58 6.15 -18.88 -1.39
N ASP A 59 6.30 -17.74 -2.06
CA ASP A 59 7.61 -17.15 -2.32
C ASP A 59 8.24 -16.55 -1.05
N LEU A 60 7.45 -15.94 -0.16
CA LEU A 60 7.89 -15.48 1.17
C LEU A 60 8.36 -16.67 2.03
N ASN A 61 7.60 -17.78 2.03
CA ASN A 61 7.96 -19.00 2.74
C ASN A 61 9.27 -19.62 2.22
N LYS A 62 9.48 -19.66 0.90
CA LYS A 62 10.74 -20.16 0.31
C LYS A 62 11.95 -19.33 0.76
N LEU A 63 11.77 -18.02 0.94
CA LEU A 63 12.81 -17.11 1.41
C LEU A 63 12.88 -17.03 2.95
N SER A 64 12.06 -17.80 3.67
CA SER A 64 11.95 -17.76 5.14
C SER A 64 11.65 -16.36 5.69
N ILE A 65 10.88 -15.57 4.95
CA ILE A 65 10.46 -14.22 5.36
C ILE A 65 9.15 -14.35 6.16
N PRO A 66 9.13 -13.97 7.45
CA PRO A 66 7.90 -13.95 8.24
C PRO A 66 6.86 -13.00 7.62
N TYR A 67 5.59 -13.39 7.67
CA TYR A 67 4.51 -12.53 7.19
C TYR A 67 3.22 -12.73 7.96
N ILE A 68 2.33 -11.74 7.92
CA ILE A 68 0.94 -11.86 8.32
C ILE A 68 0.03 -11.36 7.19
N VAL A 69 -1.10 -12.03 7.00
CA VAL A 69 -2.07 -11.68 5.95
C VAL A 69 -3.19 -10.85 6.55
N PHE A 70 -3.39 -9.65 6.02
CA PHE A 70 -4.55 -8.81 6.29
C PHE A 70 -5.46 -8.81 5.07
N LYS A 71 -6.68 -9.35 5.24
CA LYS A 71 -7.64 -9.58 4.15
C LYS A 71 -9.01 -8.97 4.37
N ASP A 72 -9.22 -8.30 5.49
CA ASP A 72 -10.52 -7.75 5.91
C ASP A 72 -10.73 -6.36 5.30
N ILE A 73 -10.79 -6.33 3.96
CA ILE A 73 -10.87 -5.11 3.16
C ILE A 73 -12.09 -5.19 2.26
N THR A 74 -12.92 -4.16 2.28
CA THR A 74 -14.05 -4.06 1.36
C THR A 74 -13.62 -3.39 0.04
N SER A 75 -14.43 -3.53 -1.01
CA SER A 75 -14.14 -2.92 -2.33
C SER A 75 -14.00 -1.39 -2.29
N ASN A 76 -14.38 -0.74 -1.20
CA ASN A 76 -14.06 0.65 -0.94
C ASN A 76 -13.57 0.78 0.51
N PRO A 77 -12.25 0.80 0.74
CA PRO A 77 -11.71 0.65 2.07
C PRO A 77 -12.23 1.77 2.97
N LYS A 78 -12.65 1.41 4.17
CA LYS A 78 -13.14 2.36 5.17
C LYS A 78 -12.00 2.79 6.09
N ASP A 79 -12.20 3.90 6.78
CA ASP A 79 -11.25 4.41 7.76
C ASP A 79 -10.87 3.37 8.81
N HIS A 80 -11.84 2.69 9.41
CA HIS A 80 -11.59 1.65 10.42
C HIS A 80 -10.84 0.43 9.88
N GLU A 81 -10.99 0.07 8.60
CA GLU A 81 -10.24 -1.03 7.98
C GLU A 81 -8.75 -0.66 7.88
N VAL A 82 -8.45 0.59 7.53
CA VAL A 82 -7.09 1.13 7.52
C VAL A 82 -6.51 1.20 8.93
N MET A 83 -7.30 1.66 9.91
CA MET A 83 -6.85 1.74 11.31
C MET A 83 -6.56 0.34 11.87
N SER A 84 -7.45 -0.63 11.62
CA SER A 84 -7.26 -2.03 12.01
C SER A 84 -6.02 -2.65 11.36
N GLY A 85 -5.83 -2.45 10.05
CA GLY A 85 -4.63 -2.91 9.37
C GLY A 85 -3.33 -2.28 9.91
N ALA A 86 -3.38 -1.01 10.34
CA ALA A 86 -2.25 -0.34 10.99
C ALA A 86 -1.99 -0.84 12.41
N GLU A 87 -3.01 -1.24 13.16
CA GLU A 87 -2.84 -1.94 14.43
C GLU A 87 -2.17 -3.30 14.24
N VAL A 88 -2.63 -4.09 13.27
CA VAL A 88 -2.00 -5.38 12.92
C VAL A 88 -0.53 -5.16 12.55
N TYR A 89 -0.24 -4.18 11.68
CA TYR A 89 1.13 -3.85 11.28
C TYR A 89 2.04 -3.61 12.50
N ARG A 90 1.58 -2.79 13.46
CA ARG A 90 2.38 -2.43 14.65
C ARG A 90 2.49 -3.59 15.65
N ASN A 91 1.37 -4.24 15.96
CA ASN A 91 1.32 -5.32 16.97
C ASN A 91 2.17 -6.51 16.54
N GLU A 92 2.19 -6.80 15.25
CA GLU A 92 2.95 -7.93 14.69
C GLU A 92 4.41 -7.59 14.43
N GLY A 93 4.82 -6.33 14.57
CA GLY A 93 6.18 -5.87 14.30
C GLY A 93 6.56 -5.92 12.82
N CYS A 94 5.60 -5.66 11.93
CA CYS A 94 5.85 -5.58 10.50
C CYS A 94 6.69 -4.34 10.16
N ASP A 95 7.54 -4.45 9.15
CA ASP A 95 8.39 -3.36 8.66
C ASP A 95 8.22 -3.09 7.15
N VAL A 96 7.62 -4.02 6.40
CA VAL A 96 7.30 -3.85 4.97
C VAL A 96 5.85 -4.23 4.68
N ILE A 97 5.23 -3.54 3.73
CA ILE A 97 3.87 -3.83 3.26
C ILE A 97 3.93 -4.35 1.82
N ILE A 98 3.30 -5.49 1.57
CA ILE A 98 3.05 -5.99 0.22
C ILE A 98 1.55 -5.98 -0.02
N ALA A 99 1.10 -5.25 -1.03
CA ALA A 99 -0.30 -5.18 -1.43
C ALA A 99 -0.54 -5.98 -2.71
N VAL A 100 -1.46 -6.95 -2.67
CA VAL A 100 -1.85 -7.76 -3.83
C VAL A 100 -3.33 -7.56 -4.09
N GLY A 101 -3.68 -7.06 -5.28
CA GLY A 101 -5.08 -6.97 -5.67
C GLY A 101 -5.40 -5.79 -6.58
N GLY A 102 -6.65 -5.32 -6.50
CA GLY A 102 -7.11 -4.13 -7.20
C GLY A 102 -6.74 -2.82 -6.51
N GLY A 103 -7.44 -1.74 -6.86
CA GLY A 103 -7.25 -0.43 -6.25
C GLY A 103 -7.54 -0.41 -4.74
N SER A 104 -8.56 -1.14 -4.30
CA SER A 104 -9.03 -1.15 -2.91
C SER A 104 -7.98 -1.66 -1.90
N PRO A 105 -7.38 -2.87 -2.07
CA PRO A 105 -6.31 -3.31 -1.17
C PRO A 105 -5.05 -2.44 -1.26
N MET A 106 -4.74 -1.85 -2.42
CA MET A 106 -3.59 -0.94 -2.56
C MET A 106 -3.80 0.39 -1.83
N ASP A 107 -4.99 0.96 -1.94
CA ASP A 107 -5.37 2.18 -1.22
C ASP A 107 -5.38 1.91 0.29
N CYS A 108 -5.92 0.78 0.72
CA CYS A 108 -5.85 0.37 2.12
C CYS A 108 -4.40 0.25 2.61
N ALA A 109 -3.53 -0.43 1.85
CA ALA A 109 -2.10 -0.56 2.17
C ALA A 109 -1.37 0.78 2.27
N LYS A 110 -1.66 1.73 1.38
CA LYS A 110 -1.11 3.10 1.46
C LYS A 110 -1.55 3.80 2.74
N GLY A 111 -2.83 3.71 3.09
CA GLY A 111 -3.37 4.27 4.32
C GLY A 111 -2.72 3.65 5.57
N ILE A 112 -2.57 2.32 5.59
CA ILE A 112 -1.91 1.60 6.67
C ILE A 112 -0.49 2.12 6.85
N GLY A 113 0.27 2.28 5.77
CA GLY A 113 1.63 2.81 5.83
C GLY A 113 1.73 4.22 6.43
N VAL A 114 0.79 5.11 6.08
CA VAL A 114 0.71 6.47 6.65
C VAL A 114 0.39 6.42 8.14
N VAL A 115 -0.64 5.68 8.53
CA VAL A 115 -1.11 5.60 9.92
C VAL A 115 -0.07 4.93 10.82
N SER A 116 0.58 3.87 10.33
CA SER A 116 1.60 3.14 11.09
C SER A 116 2.83 3.97 11.43
N THR A 117 3.18 4.95 10.58
CA THR A 117 4.38 5.78 10.78
C THR A 117 4.09 7.09 11.50
N ASN A 118 2.90 7.66 11.30
CA ASN A 118 2.55 8.97 11.85
C ASN A 118 1.70 8.88 13.13
N ASN A 119 1.15 7.71 13.47
CA ASN A 119 0.36 7.45 14.69
C ASN A 119 -0.82 8.41 14.91
N LYS A 120 -1.53 8.76 13.84
CA LYS A 120 -2.76 9.56 13.88
C LYS A 120 -3.87 8.88 13.10
N HIS A 121 -5.10 9.40 13.25
CA HIS A 121 -6.23 8.86 12.50
C HIS A 121 -6.08 9.15 11.01
N ILE A 122 -6.48 8.21 10.15
CA ILE A 122 -6.34 8.35 8.68
C ILE A 122 -7.00 9.62 8.14
N LEU A 123 -8.11 10.04 8.76
CA LEU A 123 -8.87 11.24 8.39
C LEU A 123 -8.12 12.56 8.67
N GLU A 124 -7.10 12.56 9.52
CA GLU A 124 -6.28 13.74 9.81
C GLU A 124 -5.28 14.07 8.68
N PHE A 125 -5.00 13.09 7.81
CA PHE A 125 -4.08 13.27 6.69
C PHE A 125 -4.77 13.79 5.41
N GLU A 126 -6.05 14.13 5.49
CA GLU A 126 -6.78 14.68 4.35
C GLU A 126 -6.23 16.06 3.95
N GLY A 127 -5.83 16.18 2.68
CA GLY A 127 -5.28 17.40 2.12
C GLY A 127 -3.96 17.15 1.38
N VAL A 128 -3.29 18.23 1.00
CA VAL A 128 -1.97 18.18 0.35
C VAL A 128 -0.89 18.37 1.42
N ASN A 129 0.20 17.61 1.34
CA ASN A 129 1.36 17.69 2.25
C ASN A 129 1.02 17.55 3.75
N LYS A 130 0.07 16.67 4.10
CA LYS A 130 -0.32 16.40 5.50
C LYS A 130 0.46 15.26 6.14
N VAL A 131 1.12 14.43 5.35
CA VAL A 131 1.94 13.31 5.83
C VAL A 131 3.34 13.83 6.18
N SER A 132 3.72 13.76 7.45
CA SER A 132 5.01 14.29 7.93
C SER A 132 6.13 13.26 7.85
N ILE A 133 5.83 12.01 8.21
CA ILE A 133 6.76 10.89 8.20
C ILE A 133 6.40 9.99 7.01
N PRO A 134 7.35 9.67 6.11
CA PRO A 134 7.08 8.77 5.00
C PRO A 134 6.69 7.38 5.52
N GLY A 135 5.76 6.73 4.82
CA GLY A 135 5.38 5.35 5.11
C GLY A 135 6.54 4.36 4.95
N PRO A 136 6.37 3.13 5.46
CA PRO A 136 7.33 2.06 5.25
C PRO A 136 7.43 1.65 3.78
N PRO A 137 8.42 0.84 3.39
CA PRO A 137 8.48 0.27 2.04
C PRO A 137 7.16 -0.43 1.68
N LEU A 138 6.61 -0.08 0.53
CA LEU A 138 5.34 -0.58 0.01
C LEU A 138 5.55 -1.15 -1.39
N ILE A 139 5.25 -2.44 -1.55
CA ILE A 139 5.31 -3.16 -2.83
C ILE A 139 3.87 -3.40 -3.30
N CYS A 140 3.50 -2.86 -4.47
CA CYS A 140 2.16 -3.01 -5.02
C CYS A 140 2.14 -3.98 -6.21
N ILE A 141 1.24 -4.96 -6.15
CA ILE A 141 1.07 -6.02 -7.15
C ILE A 141 -0.35 -5.97 -7.71
N PRO A 142 -0.57 -5.28 -8.85
CA PRO A 142 -1.90 -5.10 -9.41
C PRO A 142 -2.44 -6.37 -10.06
N THR A 143 -3.67 -6.75 -9.73
CA THR A 143 -4.39 -7.87 -10.35
C THR A 143 -5.46 -7.43 -11.35
N THR A 144 -5.75 -6.13 -11.44
CA THR A 144 -6.72 -5.56 -12.37
C THR A 144 -6.05 -4.55 -13.31
N ALA A 145 -6.38 -4.62 -14.60
CA ALA A 145 -5.94 -3.66 -15.62
C ALA A 145 -6.81 -2.39 -15.62
N GLY A 146 -7.14 -1.87 -14.43
CA GLY A 146 -8.12 -0.77 -14.21
C GLY A 146 -7.56 0.44 -13.45
N LYS A 147 -8.47 1.35 -13.06
CA LYS A 147 -8.31 2.76 -12.58
C LYS A 147 -7.19 3.14 -11.57
N PHE A 148 -6.36 2.22 -11.10
CA PHE A 148 -5.48 2.43 -9.95
C PHE A 148 -4.01 2.03 -10.16
N PHE A 149 -3.52 1.98 -11.40
CA PHE A 149 -2.09 2.27 -11.63
C PHE A 149 -1.85 3.75 -11.28
N ASN A 150 -1.93 4.11 -10.00
CA ASN A 150 -1.61 5.44 -9.52
C ASN A 150 -0.22 5.38 -8.87
N ALA A 151 0.79 5.69 -9.67
CA ALA A 151 2.03 6.32 -9.18
C ALA A 151 1.77 7.69 -8.50
N ARG A 152 0.52 8.00 -8.15
CA ARG A 152 0.17 9.14 -7.31
C ARG A 152 0.58 8.78 -5.88
N GLY A 153 1.28 9.71 -5.23
CA GLY A 153 1.72 9.57 -3.85
C GLY A 153 0.58 9.26 -2.88
N GLN A 154 0.92 8.95 -1.63
CA GLN A 154 0.00 8.56 -0.56
C GLN A 154 -1.22 9.50 -0.41
N GLU A 155 -1.09 10.75 -0.85
CA GLU A 155 -2.11 11.80 -0.86
C GLU A 155 -3.41 11.46 -1.62
N SER A 156 -3.32 10.81 -2.78
CA SER A 156 -4.53 10.59 -3.63
C SER A 156 -5.52 9.59 -3.05
N THR A 157 -5.04 8.71 -2.17
CA THR A 157 -5.84 7.70 -1.48
C THR A 157 -6.67 8.31 -0.35
N LEU A 158 -6.14 9.34 0.32
CA LEU A 158 -6.73 9.96 1.51
C LEU A 158 -8.01 10.76 1.20
N GLN A 159 -8.12 11.35 0.00
CA GLN A 159 -9.29 12.13 -0.42
C GLN A 159 -10.53 11.26 -0.72
N ASN A 160 -10.37 9.96 -0.98
CA ASN A 160 -11.49 9.07 -1.30
C ASN A 160 -12.21 8.53 -0.05
N LEU A 161 -11.52 8.50 1.10
CA LEU A 161 -11.99 7.87 2.34
C LEU A 161 -13.13 8.64 3.05
N LYS A 162 -13.29 9.94 2.79
CA LYS A 162 -14.28 10.80 3.48
C LYS A 162 -15.44 11.28 2.61
N ARG A 163 -15.36 11.06 1.29
CA ARG A 163 -16.52 11.27 0.38
C ARG A 163 -17.61 10.19 0.59
N ARG A 164 -17.46 9.31 1.59
CA ARG A 164 -18.19 8.05 1.73
C ARG A 164 -18.39 7.69 3.19
#